data_AF-A0AA43MAF8-F1
#
_entry.id   AF-A0AA43MAF8-F1
#
_cell.length_a   1.000
_cell.length_b   1.000
_cell.length_c   1.000
_cell.angle_alpha   90.00
_cell.angle_beta   90.00
_cell.angle_gamma   90.00
#
_symmetry.space_group_name_H-M   'P 1'
#
loop_
_entity.id
_entity.type
_entity.pdbx_description
1 polymer ?
#
loop_
_entity_poly.entity_id
_entity_poly.type
_entity_poly.pdbx_seq_one_letter_code
_entity_poly.pdbx_strand_id
1 'polypeptide(L)'
;MIGLDEQMKDRINEFLANGYLTATSIIKFDCFKSYEETTTYLQGVNKIRFGYLYHYSSLTYDANAETPKQSEDGNYYDLPEPLKAICGDIWKTITEIKIGDFKLKAKVTSLLNEDSNLEIDNFLLTVGFEPTHQNMIYSNGVQVTKLF
;
A
#
# COMPACT_ATOMS: atom_id res chain seq x y z
N MET A 1 -2.08 35.99 3.06
CA MET A 1 -2.70 34.67 2.81
C MET A 1 -2.25 33.78 3.94
N ILE A 2 -3.09 33.59 4.95
CA ILE A 2 -2.86 32.55 5.96
C ILE A 2 -3.16 31.25 5.22
N GLY A 3 -2.14 30.39 5.09
CA GLY A 3 -2.27 29.15 4.34
C GLY A 3 -3.40 28.31 4.92
N LEU A 4 -4.19 27.67 4.05
CA LEU A 4 -5.22 26.70 4.43
C LEU A 4 -4.74 25.68 5.49
N ASP A 5 -3.43 25.43 5.53
CA ASP A 5 -2.75 24.53 6.47
C ASP A 5 -2.74 25.03 7.93
N GLU A 6 -2.64 26.34 8.18
CA GLU A 6 -2.65 26.89 9.56
C GLU A 6 -4.06 26.93 10.16
N GLN A 7 -5.07 27.28 9.36
CA GLN A 7 -6.47 27.24 9.81
C GLN A 7 -6.95 25.82 10.12
N MET A 8 -6.38 24.81 9.43
CA MET A 8 -6.69 23.41 9.72
C MET A 8 -6.07 22.95 11.04
N LYS A 9 -4.82 23.37 11.31
CA LYS A 9 -4.13 23.09 12.58
C LYS A 9 -4.82 23.73 13.78
N ASP A 10 -5.25 24.99 13.66
CA ASP A 10 -5.94 25.69 14.75
C ASP A 10 -7.29 25.05 15.10
N ARG A 11 -8.06 24.64 14.09
CA ARG A 11 -9.32 23.93 14.31
C ARG A 11 -9.09 22.58 14.99
N ILE A 12 -8.07 21.82 14.59
CA ILE A 12 -7.76 20.52 15.21
C ILE A 12 -7.42 20.70 16.71
N ASN A 13 -6.64 21.73 17.05
CA ASN A 13 -6.30 22.04 18.44
C ASN A 13 -7.53 22.46 19.27
N GLU A 14 -8.46 23.20 18.66
CA GLU A 14 -9.74 23.58 19.28
C GLU A 14 -10.63 22.35 19.56
N PHE A 15 -10.69 21.38 18.64
CA PHE A 15 -11.47 20.15 18.83
C PHE A 15 -10.86 19.21 19.88
N LEU A 16 -9.52 19.17 20.01
CA LEU A 16 -8.82 18.44 21.08
C LEU A 16 -9.06 19.09 22.44
N ALA A 17 -8.95 20.42 22.53
CA ALA A 17 -9.12 21.18 23.76
C ALA A 17 -10.55 21.08 24.33
N ASN A 18 -11.55 20.95 23.44
CA ASN A 18 -12.96 20.83 23.82
C ASN A 18 -13.43 19.39 24.05
N GLY A 19 -12.54 18.39 24.00
CA GLY A 19 -12.88 16.99 24.32
C GLY A 19 -13.75 16.28 23.28
N TYR A 20 -13.93 16.85 22.08
CA TYR A 20 -14.66 16.21 20.96
C TYR A 20 -13.85 15.11 20.26
N LEU A 21 -12.58 14.95 20.65
CA LEU A 21 -11.65 13.96 20.11
C LEU A 21 -11.18 13.07 21.25
N THR A 22 -11.65 11.83 21.28
CA THR A 22 -11.06 10.76 22.10
C THR A 22 -10.03 10.00 21.28
N ALA A 23 -9.07 9.36 21.95
CA ALA A 23 -8.00 8.53 21.37
C ALA A 23 -8.48 7.30 20.56
N THR A 24 -9.77 7.24 20.18
CA THR A 24 -10.43 6.13 19.49
C THR A 24 -10.86 6.47 18.06
N SER A 25 -10.52 7.66 17.55
CA SER A 25 -10.86 8.01 16.17
C SER A 25 -10.09 7.15 15.17
N ILE A 26 -10.75 6.78 14.07
CA ILE A 26 -10.15 6.02 12.96
C ILE A 26 -10.16 6.88 11.69
N ILE A 27 -9.11 6.83 10.90
CA ILE A 27 -9.03 7.49 9.60
C ILE A 27 -9.21 6.45 8.50
N LYS A 28 -10.25 6.62 7.68
CA LYS A 28 -10.49 5.79 6.50
C LYS A 28 -10.09 6.54 5.24
N PHE A 29 -9.27 5.90 4.42
CA PHE A 29 -8.76 6.40 3.16
C PHE A 29 -9.31 5.55 2.02
N ASP A 30 -10.24 6.11 1.25
CA ASP A 30 -10.89 5.42 0.13
C ASP A 30 -10.26 5.87 -1.20
N CYS A 31 -9.70 4.91 -1.95
CA CYS A 31 -9.22 5.07 -3.32
C CYS A 31 -10.24 4.46 -4.29
N PHE A 32 -10.80 5.29 -5.18
CA PHE A 32 -11.85 4.88 -6.11
C PHE A 32 -11.36 4.60 -7.54
N LYS A 33 -10.06 4.74 -7.81
CA LYS A 33 -9.50 4.66 -9.16
C LYS A 33 -8.52 3.51 -9.31
N SER A 34 -7.34 3.64 -8.71
CA SER A 34 -6.36 2.56 -8.73
C SER A 34 -5.34 2.67 -7.60
N TYR A 35 -5.10 1.52 -6.99
CA TYR A 35 -4.08 1.28 -5.98
C TYR A 35 -3.13 0.22 -6.52
N GLU A 36 -1.84 0.51 -6.58
CA GLU A 36 -0.82 -0.42 -7.05
C GLU A 36 0.07 -0.87 -5.89
N GLU A 37 0.27 -2.18 -5.80
CA GLU A 37 1.24 -2.81 -4.90
C GLU A 37 2.27 -3.55 -5.74
N THR A 38 3.53 -3.21 -5.56
CA THR A 38 4.66 -3.94 -6.12
C THR A 38 5.42 -4.60 -4.97
N THR A 39 5.67 -5.90 -5.09
CA THR A 39 6.65 -6.60 -4.26
C THR A 39 7.82 -7.06 -5.12
N THR A 40 9.03 -6.66 -4.73
CA THR A 40 10.28 -7.09 -5.36
C THR A 40 11.06 -7.98 -4.40
N TYR A 41 11.35 -9.20 -4.80
CA TYR A 41 12.17 -10.16 -4.08
C TYR A 41 13.59 -10.14 -4.63
N LEU A 42 14.58 -10.01 -3.76
CA LEU A 42 15.99 -9.96 -4.11
C LEU A 42 16.77 -11.10 -3.46
N GLN A 43 17.67 -11.74 -4.22
CA GLN A 43 18.63 -12.71 -3.71
C GLN A 43 19.92 -12.63 -4.52
N GLY A 44 20.92 -11.89 -4.02
CA GLY A 44 22.16 -11.63 -4.76
C GLY A 44 21.87 -10.94 -6.10
N VAL A 45 22.17 -11.60 -7.21
CA VAL A 45 21.89 -11.10 -8.58
C VAL A 45 20.49 -11.45 -9.08
N ASN A 46 19.75 -12.30 -8.35
CA ASN A 46 18.41 -12.72 -8.74
C ASN A 46 17.38 -11.68 -8.28
N LYS A 47 16.40 -11.41 -9.13
CA LYS A 47 15.30 -10.48 -8.88
C LYS A 47 13.99 -11.08 -9.38
N ILE A 48 12.96 -11.02 -8.56
CA ILE A 48 11.58 -11.36 -8.94
C ILE A 48 10.71 -10.18 -8.55
N ARG A 49 9.89 -9.66 -9.46
CA ARG A 49 8.97 -8.55 -9.19
C ARG A 49 7.55 -8.94 -9.56
N PHE A 50 6.63 -8.76 -8.62
CA PHE A 50 5.20 -8.83 -8.85
C PHE A 50 4.59 -7.45 -8.67
N GLY A 51 3.62 -7.12 -9.51
CA GLY A 51 2.80 -5.92 -9.39
C GLY A 51 1.33 -6.29 -9.49
N TYR A 52 0.54 -5.77 -8.56
CA TYR A 52 -0.91 -5.88 -8.52
C TYR A 52 -1.50 -4.48 -8.61
N LEU A 53 -2.55 -4.35 -9.41
CA LEU A 53 -3.35 -3.16 -9.51
C LEU A 53 -4.76 -3.49 -9.04
N TYR A 54 -5.24 -2.74 -8.07
CA TYR A 54 -6.58 -2.83 -7.53
C TYR A 54 -7.38 -1.62 -8.02
N HIS A 55 -8.61 -1.80 -8.49
CA HIS A 55 -9.44 -0.66 -8.94
C HIS A 55 -10.14 0.08 -7.80
N TYR A 56 -10.20 -0.53 -6.63
CA TYR A 56 -10.71 0.09 -5.41
C TYR A 56 -9.84 -0.37 -4.24
N SER A 57 -9.52 0.54 -3.33
CA SER A 57 -8.96 0.18 -2.04
C SER A 57 -9.48 1.09 -0.94
N SER A 58 -9.67 0.52 0.24
CA SER A 58 -10.01 1.21 1.47
C SER A 58 -8.97 0.86 2.52
N LEU A 59 -8.19 1.86 2.93
CA LEU A 59 -7.15 1.73 3.93
C LEU A 59 -7.60 2.39 5.23
N THR A 60 -7.47 1.68 6.35
CA THR A 60 -7.91 2.14 7.66
C THR A 60 -6.72 2.34 8.57
N TYR A 61 -6.61 3.53 9.17
CA TYR A 61 -5.51 3.96 10.04
C TYR A 61 -6.02 4.39 11.41
N ASP A 62 -5.18 4.29 12.44
CA ASP A 62 -5.41 4.96 13.72
C ASP A 62 -5.35 6.49 13.51
N ALA A 63 -6.15 7.28 14.24
CA ALA A 63 -6.11 8.73 14.09
C ALA A 63 -4.78 9.37 14.51
N ASN A 64 -3.96 8.66 15.30
CA ASN A 64 -2.63 9.10 15.70
C ASN A 64 -1.52 8.47 14.84
N ALA A 65 -1.86 7.56 13.92
CA ALA A 65 -0.88 6.99 13.00
C ALA A 65 -0.46 8.01 11.95
N GLU A 66 0.73 7.80 11.38
CA GLU A 66 1.10 8.51 10.17
C GLU A 66 0.12 8.14 9.05
N THR A 67 -0.47 9.15 8.42
CA THR A 67 -1.41 8.98 7.32
C THR A 67 -0.71 9.18 5.98
N PRO A 68 -1.22 8.57 4.89
CA PRO A 68 -0.72 8.83 3.53
C PRO A 68 -0.63 10.33 3.21
N LYS A 69 0.51 10.75 2.65
CA LYS A 69 0.76 12.13 2.22
C LYS A 69 0.70 12.22 0.70
N GLN A 70 0.00 13.24 0.20
CA GLN A 70 -0.09 13.50 -1.23
C GLN A 70 1.20 14.16 -1.73
N SER A 71 1.72 13.69 -2.86
CA SER A 71 2.84 14.29 -3.56
C SER A 71 2.40 15.42 -4.50
N GLU A 72 3.36 16.19 -5.00
CA GLU A 72 3.10 17.37 -5.85
C GLU A 72 2.37 17.03 -7.16
N ASP A 73 2.54 15.82 -7.65
CA ASP A 73 1.88 15.30 -8.86
C ASP A 73 0.44 14.79 -8.60
N GLY A 74 -0.02 14.89 -7.35
CA GLY A 74 -1.34 14.47 -6.91
C GLY A 74 -1.42 13.00 -6.48
N ASN A 75 -0.38 12.19 -6.64
CA ASN A 75 -0.38 10.79 -6.26
C ASN A 75 0.04 10.59 -4.80
N TYR A 76 -0.14 9.38 -4.27
CA TYR A 76 0.36 8.98 -2.96
C TYR A 76 1.36 7.84 -3.12
N TYR A 77 2.48 7.93 -2.42
CA TYR A 77 3.58 6.97 -2.45
C TYR A 77 3.92 6.54 -1.03
N ASP A 78 4.64 5.42 -0.92
CA ASP A 78 5.22 4.94 0.33
C ASP A 78 4.20 4.94 1.48
N LEU A 79 3.02 4.38 1.17
CA LEU A 79 1.89 4.39 2.09
C LEU A 79 2.30 3.68 3.40
N PRO A 80 2.05 4.30 4.56
CA PRO A 80 2.27 3.62 5.83
C PRO A 80 1.35 2.39 5.95
N GLU A 81 1.78 1.42 6.74
CA GLU A 81 1.04 0.18 6.96
C GLU A 81 -0.33 0.47 7.60
N PRO A 82 -1.45 0.10 6.96
CA PRO A 82 -2.78 0.31 7.52
C PRO A 82 -3.10 -0.76 8.58
N LEU A 83 -3.99 -0.43 9.52
CA LEU A 83 -4.59 -1.42 10.43
C LEU A 83 -5.44 -2.44 9.68
N LYS A 84 -6.05 -2.01 8.57
CA LYS A 84 -6.87 -2.85 7.72
C LYS A 84 -6.86 -2.31 6.30
N ALA A 85 -6.69 -3.20 5.33
CA ALA A 85 -6.88 -2.93 3.92
C ALA A 85 -8.07 -3.76 3.38
N ILE A 86 -8.94 -3.13 2.60
CA ILE A 86 -9.96 -3.79 1.80
C ILE A 86 -9.70 -3.41 0.36
N CYS A 87 -9.33 -4.38 -0.48
CA CYS A 87 -9.10 -4.16 -1.89
C CYS A 87 -10.23 -4.78 -2.71
N GLY A 88 -10.61 -4.11 -3.80
CA GLY A 88 -11.58 -4.61 -4.77
C GLY A 88 -10.96 -5.60 -5.74
N ASP A 89 -11.48 -5.62 -6.96
CA ASP A 89 -10.96 -6.45 -8.06
C ASP A 89 -9.44 -6.26 -8.23
N ILE A 90 -8.73 -7.36 -8.49
CA ILE A 90 -7.27 -7.43 -8.60
C ILE A 90 -6.87 -7.77 -10.03
N TRP A 91 -5.93 -7.00 -10.57
CA TRP A 91 -5.30 -7.27 -11.85
C TRP A 91 -3.80 -7.42 -11.64
N LYS A 92 -3.24 -8.55 -12.08
CA LYS A 92 -1.80 -8.74 -12.13
C LYS A 92 -1.23 -7.91 -13.27
N THR A 93 -0.39 -6.92 -12.96
CA THR A 93 0.12 -5.95 -13.94
C THR A 93 1.57 -6.15 -14.30
N ILE A 94 2.39 -6.64 -13.36
CA ILE A 94 3.83 -6.81 -13.57
C ILE A 94 4.26 -8.21 -13.10
N THR A 95 5.05 -8.89 -13.93
CA THR A 95 5.77 -10.11 -13.56
C THR A 95 7.14 -10.08 -14.22
N GLU A 96 8.17 -9.77 -13.46
CA GLU A 96 9.57 -9.76 -13.92
C GLU A 96 10.32 -10.88 -13.18
N ILE A 97 10.94 -11.82 -13.91
CA ILE A 97 11.72 -12.92 -13.34
C ILE A 97 13.12 -12.89 -13.94
N LYS A 98 14.09 -12.44 -13.14
CA LYS A 98 15.52 -12.44 -13.47
C LYS A 98 16.22 -13.42 -12.53
N ILE A 99 16.30 -14.68 -12.94
CA ILE A 99 16.95 -15.75 -12.20
C ILE A 99 17.90 -16.47 -13.14
N GLY A 100 19.17 -16.61 -12.73
CA GLY A 100 20.19 -17.33 -13.51
C GLY A 100 20.08 -18.85 -13.39
N ASP A 101 19.63 -19.35 -12.24
CA ASP A 101 19.40 -20.78 -12.01
C ASP A 101 18.13 -21.27 -12.72
N PHE A 102 18.30 -22.22 -13.64
CA PHE A 102 17.21 -22.76 -14.45
C PHE A 102 16.15 -23.51 -13.63
N LYS A 103 16.56 -24.29 -12.61
CA LYS A 103 15.63 -25.08 -11.79
C LYS A 103 14.77 -24.17 -10.91
N LEU A 104 15.40 -23.18 -10.29
CA LEU A 104 14.71 -22.18 -9.48
C LEU A 104 13.73 -21.37 -10.34
N LYS A 105 14.17 -20.91 -11.53
CA LYS A 105 13.30 -20.21 -12.48
C LYS A 105 12.09 -21.03 -12.87
N ALA A 106 12.27 -22.30 -13.21
CA ALA A 106 11.18 -23.21 -13.55
C ALA A 106 10.18 -23.38 -12.39
N LYS A 107 10.66 -23.55 -11.15
CA LYS A 107 9.79 -23.69 -9.97
C LYS A 107 8.97 -22.43 -9.70
N VAL A 108 9.60 -21.25 -9.73
CA VAL A 108 8.91 -19.95 -9.57
C VAL A 108 7.84 -19.77 -10.64
N THR A 109 8.14 -20.15 -11.89
CA THR A 109 7.21 -20.01 -13.01
C THR A 109 6.00 -20.94 -12.86
N SER A 110 6.20 -22.18 -12.38
CA SER A 110 5.11 -23.12 -12.09
C SER A 110 4.15 -22.56 -11.04
N LEU A 111 4.68 -22.08 -9.92
CA LEU A 111 3.87 -21.52 -8.83
C LEU A 111 3.06 -20.29 -9.29
N LEU A 112 3.60 -19.49 -10.22
CA LEU A 112 2.89 -18.35 -10.79
C LEU A 112 1.74 -18.74 -11.71
N ASN A 113 1.84 -19.88 -12.40
CA ASN A 113 0.76 -20.38 -13.25
C ASN A 113 -0.38 -21.01 -12.43
N GLU A 114 -0.08 -21.44 -11.21
CA GLU A 114 -1.05 -21.99 -10.26
C GLU A 114 -1.80 -20.87 -9.48
N ASP A 115 -1.42 -19.61 -9.69
CA ASP A 115 -1.98 -18.39 -9.07
C ASP A 115 -2.06 -18.41 -7.53
N SER A 116 -1.22 -19.24 -6.90
CA SER A 116 -1.13 -19.34 -5.44
C SER A 116 -0.15 -18.30 -4.88
N ASN A 117 -0.62 -17.06 -4.74
CA ASN A 117 0.21 -15.93 -4.29
C ASN A 117 0.84 -16.18 -2.89
N LEU A 118 0.10 -16.81 -1.97
CA LEU A 118 0.60 -17.14 -0.63
C LEU A 118 1.70 -18.20 -0.67
N GLU A 119 1.62 -19.17 -1.57
CA GLU A 119 2.65 -20.20 -1.70
C GLU A 119 3.93 -19.66 -2.32
N ILE A 120 3.81 -18.72 -3.27
CA ILE A 120 4.95 -18.03 -3.87
C ILE A 120 5.71 -17.24 -2.82
N ASP A 121 5.00 -16.44 -2.01
CA ASP A 121 5.62 -15.60 -0.99
C ASP A 121 6.37 -16.45 0.05
N ASN A 122 5.71 -17.45 0.61
CA ASN A 122 6.32 -18.39 1.55
C ASN A 122 7.53 -19.12 0.95
N PHE A 123 7.44 -19.57 -0.30
CA PHE A 123 8.54 -20.24 -0.99
C PHE A 123 9.76 -19.31 -1.14
N LEU A 124 9.55 -18.10 -1.65
CA LEU A 124 10.61 -17.12 -1.90
C LEU A 124 11.32 -16.72 -0.60
N LEU A 125 10.56 -16.50 0.47
CA LEU A 125 11.13 -16.24 1.80
C LEU A 125 11.94 -17.44 2.31
N THR A 126 11.43 -18.65 2.15
CA THR A 126 12.11 -19.89 2.61
C THR A 126 13.43 -20.12 1.88
N VAL A 127 13.49 -19.83 0.58
CA VAL A 127 14.73 -20.00 -0.21
C VAL A 127 15.69 -18.82 -0.06
N GLY A 128 15.37 -17.82 0.78
CA GLY A 128 16.25 -16.73 1.17
C GLY A 128 16.22 -15.51 0.25
N PHE A 129 15.08 -15.24 -0.40
CA PHE A 129 14.85 -13.93 -1.00
C PHE A 129 14.34 -12.93 0.05
N GLU A 130 14.78 -11.69 -0.08
CA GLU A 130 14.34 -10.57 0.76
C GLU A 130 13.32 -9.72 0.00
N PRO A 131 12.11 -9.49 0.55
CA PRO A 131 11.09 -8.69 -0.11
C PRO A 131 11.33 -7.18 0.12
N THR A 132 10.97 -6.38 -0.87
CA THR A 132 10.84 -4.93 -0.78
C THR A 132 9.48 -4.56 -1.36
N HIS A 133 8.68 -3.84 -0.58
CA HIS A 133 7.32 -3.44 -0.95
C HIS A 133 7.31 -1.99 -1.41
N GLN A 134 6.55 -1.70 -2.46
CA GLN A 134 6.28 -0.36 -2.95
C GLN A 134 4.80 -0.24 -3.24
N ASN A 135 4.16 0.73 -2.61
CA ASN A 135 2.73 0.95 -2.71
C ASN A 135 2.46 2.36 -3.25
N MET A 136 1.49 2.49 -4.15
CA MET A 136 1.17 3.73 -4.81
C MET A 136 -0.34 3.87 -5.06
N ILE A 137 -0.89 5.06 -4.84
CA ILE A 137 -2.25 5.41 -5.24
C ILE A 137 -2.18 6.48 -6.33
N TYR A 138 -2.78 6.17 -7.47
CA TYR A 138 -2.93 7.11 -8.57
C TYR A 138 -4.20 7.95 -8.37
N SER A 139 -4.08 9.22 -7.99
CA SER A 139 -5.26 10.01 -7.60
C SER A 139 -5.86 10.85 -8.74
N ASN A 140 -7.19 10.86 -8.79
CA ASN A 140 -8.05 12.03 -9.09
C ASN A 140 -9.31 11.99 -8.19
N GLY A 141 -9.28 11.24 -7.08
CA GLY A 141 -10.48 10.90 -6.30
C GLY A 141 -10.16 10.01 -5.10
N VAL A 142 -9.77 10.66 -4.01
CA VAL A 142 -9.53 10.05 -2.69
C VAL A 142 -10.46 10.73 -1.68
N GLN A 143 -11.09 9.94 -0.80
CA GLN A 143 -11.83 10.48 0.34
C GLN A 143 -11.17 10.07 1.65
N VAL A 144 -10.93 11.06 2.51
CA VAL A 144 -10.48 10.85 3.89
C VAL A 144 -11.66 11.11 4.82
N THR A 145 -12.08 10.07 5.57
CA THR A 145 -13.19 10.18 6.53
C THR A 145 -12.69 9.82 7.93
N LYS A 146 -12.96 10.70 8.91
CA LYS A 146 -12.71 10.42 10.32
C LYS A 146 -13.95 9.77 10.94
N LEU A 147 -13.79 8.57 11.47
CA LEU A 147 -14.82 7.81 12.18
C LEU A 147 -14.64 8.05 13.69
N PHE A 148 -15.74 8.32 14.39
CA PHE A 148 -15.78 8.58 15.84
C PHE A 148 -16.23 7.34 16.61
#